data_AF-A0A7S4DCR5-F1
#
_entry.id   AF-A0A7S4DCR5-F1
#
_cell.length_a   1.000
_cell.length_b   1.000
_cell.length_c   1.000
_cell.angle_alpha   90.00
_cell.angle_beta   90.00
_cell.angle_gamma   90.00
#
_symmetry.space_group_name_H-M   'P 1'
#
loop_
_entity.id
_entity.type
_entity.pdbx_description
1 polymer ?
#
loop_
_entity_poly.entity_id
_entity_poly.type
_entity_poly.pdbx_seq_one_letter_code
_entity_poly.pdbx_strand_id
1 'polypeptide(L)'
;PFLAGVAKGVRAMHKVLRPQLPPAQLQEVFTKIFDMLNKEIPEHFENIEPATQAGKQRIIDEISHVVLDLSRLKGVSSSNLELDKLFQERYFPNTDVQHQQPAAPTVVET
;
A
#
# COMPACT_ATOMS: atom_id res chain seq x y z
N PRO A 1 2.00 -0.77 17.89
CA PRO A 1 1.37 -0.03 16.76
C PRO A 1 0.51 -0.96 15.88
N PHE A 2 -0.55 -0.40 15.27
CA PHE A 2 -1.60 -1.12 14.54
C PHE A 2 -1.07 -2.04 13.42
N LEU A 3 -0.28 -1.49 12.49
CA LEU A 3 0.27 -2.22 11.34
C LEU A 3 1.15 -3.42 11.75
N ALA A 4 1.98 -3.24 12.79
CA ALA A 4 2.77 -4.33 13.36
C ALA A 4 1.89 -5.44 13.97
N GLY A 5 0.73 -5.08 14.52
CA GLY A 5 -0.27 -6.02 15.02
C GLY A 5 -0.90 -6.83 13.89
N VAL A 6 -1.28 -6.17 12.78
CA VAL A 6 -1.82 -6.83 11.58
C VAL A 6 -0.81 -7.82 11.03
N ALA A 7 0.44 -7.40 10.80
CA ALA A 7 1.48 -8.28 10.29
C ALA A 7 1.71 -9.49 11.22
N LYS A 8 1.72 -9.27 12.55
CA LYS A 8 1.86 -10.35 13.55
C LYS A 8 0.70 -11.35 13.45
N GLY A 9 -0.54 -10.88 13.30
CA GLY A 9 -1.71 -11.73 13.12
C GLY A 9 -1.62 -12.60 11.86
N VAL A 10 -1.25 -12.00 10.73
CA VAL A 10 -1.08 -12.71 9.45
C VAL A 10 0.04 -13.76 9.55
N ARG A 11 1.19 -13.43 10.17
CA ARG A 11 2.27 -14.40 10.43
C ARG A 11 1.83 -15.55 11.32
N ALA A 12 1.04 -15.26 12.36
CA ALA A 12 0.51 -16.30 13.24
C ALA A 12 -0.43 -17.23 12.48
N MET A 13 -1.30 -16.69 11.63
CA MET A 13 -2.17 -17.48 10.76
C MET A 13 -1.36 -18.34 9.79
N HIS A 14 -0.32 -17.80 9.17
CA HIS A 14 0.58 -18.55 8.28
C HIS A 14 1.23 -19.73 9.01
N LYS A 15 1.75 -19.49 10.21
CA LYS A 15 2.39 -20.52 11.03
C LYS A 15 1.45 -21.69 11.34
N VAL A 16 0.16 -21.41 11.56
CA VAL A 16 -0.85 -22.43 11.85
C VAL A 16 -1.30 -23.16 10.58
N LEU A 17 -1.57 -22.43 9.50
CA LEU A 17 -2.16 -23.00 8.28
C LEU A 17 -1.15 -23.72 7.39
N ARG A 18 0.08 -23.23 7.28
CA ARG A 18 1.11 -23.80 6.39
C ARG A 18 1.35 -25.31 6.57
N PRO A 19 1.44 -25.87 7.79
CA PRO A 19 1.61 -27.32 7.94
C PRO A 19 0.32 -28.13 7.73
N GLN A 20 -0.84 -27.48 7.69
CA GLN A 20 -2.15 -28.14 7.60
C GLN A 20 -2.73 -28.16 6.19
N LEU A 21 -2.32 -27.20 5.34
CA LEU A 21 -2.89 -27.01 4.01
C LEU A 21 -1.91 -27.43 2.90
N PRO A 22 -2.41 -28.04 1.81
CA PRO A 22 -1.67 -28.16 0.57
C PRO A 22 -1.24 -26.79 0.03
N PRO A 23 -0.12 -26.70 -0.72
CA PRO A 23 0.42 -25.42 -1.21
C PRO A 23 -0.59 -24.56 -1.98
N ALA A 24 -1.41 -25.17 -2.85
CA ALA A 24 -2.41 -24.44 -3.63
C ALA A 24 -3.49 -23.80 -2.73
N GLN A 25 -3.99 -24.53 -1.74
CA GLN A 25 -4.99 -24.01 -0.80
C GLN A 25 -4.41 -22.94 0.11
N LEU A 26 -3.16 -23.12 0.55
CA LEU A 26 -2.44 -22.10 1.32
C LEU A 26 -2.32 -20.80 0.51
N GLN A 27 -1.96 -20.89 -0.77
CA GLN A 27 -1.90 -19.74 -1.66
C GLN A 27 -3.26 -19.06 -1.81
N GLU A 28 -4.34 -19.81 -2.07
CA GLU A 28 -5.68 -19.25 -2.22
C GLU A 28 -6.16 -18.48 -0.98
N VAL A 29 -5.92 -19.05 0.21
CA VAL A 29 -6.25 -18.39 1.48
C VAL A 29 -5.48 -17.09 1.63
N PHE A 30 -4.17 -17.10 1.35
CA PHE A 30 -3.34 -15.91 1.49
C PHE A 30 -3.59 -14.85 0.43
N THR A 31 -3.96 -15.23 -0.79
CA THR A 31 -4.44 -14.29 -1.81
C THR A 31 -5.66 -13.53 -1.30
N LYS A 32 -6.67 -14.22 -0.75
CA LYS A 32 -7.85 -13.56 -0.15
C LYS A 32 -7.51 -12.67 1.04
N ILE A 33 -6.54 -13.08 1.87
CA ILE A 33 -6.06 -12.25 2.99
C ILE A 33 -5.41 -10.98 2.45
N PHE A 34 -4.53 -11.07 1.45
CA PHE A 34 -3.87 -9.89 0.88
C PHE A 34 -4.87 -8.96 0.18
N ASP A 35 -5.87 -9.49 -0.53
CA ASP A 35 -6.95 -8.70 -1.11
C ASP A 35 -7.75 -7.95 -0.02
N MET A 36 -8.04 -8.63 1.10
CA MET A 36 -8.68 -8.00 2.26
C MET A 36 -7.79 -6.90 2.85
N LEU A 37 -6.49 -7.13 3.01
CA LEU A 37 -5.57 -6.10 3.52
C LEU A 37 -5.54 -4.87 2.61
N ASN A 38 -5.49 -5.07 1.28
CA ASN A 38 -5.51 -3.99 0.29
C ASN A 38 -6.78 -3.12 0.38
N LYS A 39 -7.87 -3.66 0.91
CA LYS A 39 -9.13 -2.93 1.11
C LYS A 39 -9.18 -2.27 2.48
N GLU A 40 -9.04 -3.06 3.53
CA GLU A 40 -9.33 -2.62 4.90
C GLU A 40 -8.25 -1.67 5.45
N ILE A 41 -6.97 -1.85 5.08
CA ILE A 41 -5.90 -0.96 5.58
C ILE A 41 -6.08 0.46 5.02
N PRO A 42 -6.25 0.70 3.71
CA PRO A 42 -6.54 2.04 3.21
C PRO A 42 -7.80 2.68 3.81
N GLU A 43 -8.87 1.92 4.03
CA GLU A 43 -10.10 2.39 4.69
C GLU A 43 -9.81 2.93 6.10
N HIS A 44 -8.97 2.24 6.89
CA HIS A 44 -8.55 2.73 8.21
C HIS A 44 -7.74 4.02 8.18
N PHE A 45 -7.14 4.35 7.03
CA PHE A 45 -6.37 5.58 6.82
C PHE A 45 -7.15 6.66 6.05
N GLU A 46 -8.43 6.44 5.73
CA GLU A 46 -9.25 7.37 4.93
C GLU A 46 -9.23 8.80 5.47
N ASN A 47 -9.24 8.98 6.79
CA ASN A 47 -9.25 10.30 7.43
C ASN A 47 -7.87 10.71 7.99
N ILE A 48 -6.80 10.01 7.62
CA ILE A 48 -5.44 10.28 8.08
C ILE A 48 -4.68 11.04 6.97
N GLU A 49 -4.53 12.35 7.15
CA GLU A 49 -3.74 13.22 6.27
C GLU A 49 -2.63 13.91 7.05
N PRO A 50 -1.39 13.38 7.04
CA PRO A 50 -0.27 14.02 7.73
C PRO A 50 0.08 15.36 7.07
N ALA A 51 0.15 16.43 7.87
CA ALA A 51 0.47 17.76 7.38
C ALA A 51 1.93 17.92 6.91
N THR A 52 2.83 17.02 7.29
CA THR A 52 4.26 17.12 6.98
C THR A 52 4.72 16.00 6.06
N GLN A 53 5.68 16.31 5.19
CA GLN A 53 6.34 15.33 4.32
C GLN A 53 6.96 14.18 5.13
N ALA A 54 7.60 14.50 6.26
CA ALA A 54 8.16 13.50 7.18
C ALA A 54 7.07 12.57 7.76
N GLY A 55 5.88 13.10 8.07
CA GLY A 55 4.75 12.30 8.53
C GLY A 55 4.22 11.35 7.45
N LYS A 56 4.08 11.84 6.22
CA LYS A 56 3.70 11.03 5.04
C LYS A 56 4.70 9.91 4.80
N GLN A 57 5.99 10.25 4.76
CA GLN A 57 7.07 9.28 4.57
C GLN A 57 7.07 8.21 5.66
N ARG A 58 6.87 8.60 6.93
CA ARG A 58 6.81 7.64 8.04
C ARG A 58 5.69 6.61 7.89
N ILE A 59 4.51 7.02 7.39
CA ILE A 59 3.42 6.07 7.11
C ILE A 59 3.84 5.09 6.02
N ILE A 60 4.43 5.59 4.93
CA ILE A 60 4.92 4.73 3.84
C ILE A 60 5.97 3.75 4.35
N ASP A 61 6.95 4.22 5.13
CA ASP A 61 7.98 3.35 5.70
C ASP A 61 7.37 2.23 6.56
N GLU A 62 6.34 2.54 7.37
CA GLU A 62 5.63 1.52 8.15
C GLU A 62 4.86 0.52 7.27
N ILE A 63 4.22 0.99 6.20
CA ILE A 63 3.54 0.13 5.22
C ILE A 63 4.54 -0.78 4.49
N SER A 64 5.66 -0.23 4.01
CA SER A 64 6.71 -0.97 3.32
C SER A 64 7.34 -2.03 4.21
N HIS A 65 7.52 -1.74 5.51
CA HIS A 65 7.95 -2.76 6.46
C HIS A 65 6.96 -3.92 6.57
N VAL A 66 5.65 -3.65 6.56
CA VAL A 66 4.62 -4.70 6.58
C VAL A 66 4.64 -5.51 5.28
N VAL A 67 4.66 -4.87 4.11
CA VAL A 67 4.70 -5.56 2.81
C VAL A 67 5.95 -6.43 2.70
N LEU A 68 7.11 -5.90 3.09
CA LEU A 68 8.37 -6.65 3.10
C LEU A 68 8.33 -7.85 4.06
N ASP A 69 7.69 -7.73 5.20
CA ASP A 69 7.56 -8.83 6.16
C ASP A 69 6.62 -9.93 5.63
N LEU A 70 5.47 -9.54 5.07
CA LEU A 70 4.49 -10.48 4.53
C LEU A 70 4.95 -11.15 3.23
N SER A 71 5.74 -10.48 2.40
CA SER A 71 6.34 -11.07 1.19
C SER A 71 7.37 -12.17 1.47
N ARG A 72 7.89 -12.26 2.71
CA ARG A 72 8.83 -13.30 3.14
C ARG A 72 8.15 -14.59 3.62
N LEU A 73 6.82 -14.65 3.61
CA LEU A 73 6.08 -15.83 4.00
C LEU A 73 6.34 -17.00 3.03
N LYS A 74 6.98 -18.05 3.54
CA LYS A 74 7.36 -19.21 2.72
C LYS A 74 6.14 -19.93 2.16
N GLY A 75 6.20 -20.28 0.88
CA GLY A 75 5.16 -21.06 0.19
C GLY A 75 3.91 -20.25 -0.19
N VAL A 76 4.01 -18.92 -0.14
CA VAL A 76 2.95 -17.99 -0.52
C VAL A 76 3.57 -16.86 -1.35
N SER A 77 3.00 -16.59 -2.52
CA SER A 77 3.27 -15.39 -3.32
C SER A 77 2.50 -14.21 -2.75
N SER A 78 3.17 -13.07 -2.59
CA SER A 78 2.58 -11.78 -2.22
C SER A 78 2.38 -10.86 -3.42
N SER A 79 2.31 -11.39 -4.65
CA SER A 79 2.21 -10.60 -5.88
C SER A 79 0.96 -9.70 -5.94
N ASN A 80 -0.10 -10.05 -5.21
CA ASN A 80 -1.31 -9.24 -5.11
C ASN A 80 -1.35 -8.32 -3.88
N LEU A 81 -0.28 -8.23 -3.07
CA LEU A 81 -0.21 -7.30 -1.95
C LEU A 81 0.27 -5.92 -2.45
N GLU A 82 -0.64 -4.97 -2.58
CA GLU A 82 -0.40 -3.70 -3.28
C GLU A 82 -0.33 -2.47 -2.35
N LEU A 83 -0.28 -2.68 -1.04
CA LEU A 83 -0.33 -1.59 -0.05
C LEU A 83 0.72 -0.50 -0.28
N ASP A 84 1.96 -0.87 -0.64
CA ASP A 84 3.00 0.12 -0.94
C ASP A 84 2.58 1.07 -2.06
N LYS A 85 2.05 0.51 -3.15
CA LYS A 85 1.57 1.28 -4.30
C LYS A 85 0.39 2.18 -3.91
N LEU A 86 -0.60 1.62 -3.21
CA LEU A 86 -1.79 2.35 -2.79
C LEU A 86 -1.45 3.56 -1.89
N PHE A 87 -0.51 3.37 -0.97
CA PHE A 87 -0.09 4.43 -0.05
C PHE A 87 0.85 5.44 -0.72
N GLN A 88 1.71 5.00 -1.63
CA GLN A 88 2.56 5.88 -2.44
C GLN A 88 1.70 6.82 -3.31
N GLU A 89 0.72 6.27 -4.03
CA GLU A 89 -0.20 7.04 -4.88
C GLU A 89 -1.02 8.04 -4.06
N ARG A 90 -1.42 7.67 -2.85
CA ARG A 90 -2.19 8.52 -1.95
C ARG A 90 -1.41 9.73 -1.44
N TYR A 91 -0.20 9.51 -0.93
CA TYR A 91 0.55 10.55 -0.22
C TYR A 91 1.56 11.29 -1.09
N PHE A 92 1.99 10.68 -2.20
CA PHE A 92 2.90 11.25 -3.19
C PHE A 92 2.38 11.00 -4.61
N PRO A 93 1.17 11.49 -4.96
CA PRO A 93 0.69 11.39 -6.33
C PRO A 93 1.68 12.10 -7.26
N ASN A 94 2.05 11.45 -8.37
CA ASN A 94 2.83 12.09 -9.42
C ASN A 94 2.07 13.34 -9.86
N THR A 95 2.57 14.50 -9.47
CA THR A 95 1.99 15.78 -9.87
C THR A 95 2.46 16.01 -11.30
N ASP A 96 1.71 15.53 -12.28
CA ASP A 96 1.86 16.03 -13.65
C ASP A 96 1.52 17.53 -13.62
N VAL A 97 2.59 18.32 -13.56
CA VAL A 97 2.54 19.77 -13.71
C VAL A 97 2.15 20.05 -15.16
N GLN A 98 0.84 20.10 -15.44
CA GLN A 98 0.35 20.84 -16.61
C GLN A 98 0.66 22.32 -16.36
N HIS A 99 1.85 22.72 -16.83
CA HIS A 99 2.25 24.10 -17.00
C HIS A 99 1.18 24.79 -17.85
N GLN A 100 0.43 25.69 -17.23
CA GLN A 100 -0.27 26.75 -17.96
C GLN A 100 0.78 27.54 -18.74
N GLN A 101 0.74 27.40 -20.06
CA GLN A 101 1.45 28.28 -20.98
C GLN A 101 0.79 29.66 -20.90
N PRO A 102 1.52 30.75 -20.57
CA PRO A 102 0.92 32.08 -20.58
C PRO A 102 0.56 32.46 -22.02
N ALA A 103 -0.69 32.89 -22.22
CA ALA A 103 -1.21 33.38 -23.49
C ALA A 103 -0.35 34.57 -23.99
N ALA A 104 0.08 34.50 -25.24
CA ALA A 104 0.81 35.58 -25.90
C ALA A 104 -0.09 36.83 -26.04
N PRO A 105 0.45 38.05 -25.88
CA PRO A 105 -0.33 39.27 -26.08
C PRO A 105 -0.59 39.47 -27.58
N THR A 106 -1.86 39.53 -27.96
CA THR A 106 -2.30 40.02 -29.27
C THR A 106 -1.94 41.49 -29.38
N VAL A 107 -0.97 41.81 -30.24
CA VAL A 107 -0.67 43.18 -30.65
C VAL A 107 -1.85 43.68 -31.48
N VAL A 108 -2.53 44.72 -30.99
CA VAL A 108 -3.52 45.48 -31.76
C VAL A 108 -2.74 46.56 -32.50
N GLU A 109 -2.58 46.41 -33.81
CA GLU A 109 -2.07 47.47 -34.69
C GLU A 109 -3.25 48.32 -35.16
N THR A 110 -3.18 49.61 -34.84
CA THR A 110 -4.05 50.73 -35.27
C THR A 110 -3.87 51.09 -36.73
#